data_AF-A0A8H5VHC2-F1
#
_entry.id   AF-A0A8H5VHC2-F1
#
_cell.length_a   1.000
_cell.length_b   1.000
_cell.length_c   1.000
_cell.angle_alpha   90.00
_cell.angle_beta   90.00
_cell.angle_gamma   90.00
#
_symmetry.space_group_name_H-M   'P 1'
#
loop_
_entity.id
_entity.type
_entity.pdbx_description
1 polymer ?
#
loop_
_entity_poly.entity_id
_entity_poly.type
_entity_poly.pdbx_seq_one_letter_code
_entity_poly.pdbx_strand_id
1 'polypeptide(L)'
;MFAHQRIAKGKPDVDKVLDALWLRYSAGGMKEANSAAVNVLNLSHILPLDTVAVYLFGECFHGISNGRLHVTEFIHSFVAGVRFFHLPGRFYDFVDKSAGAFMLHHNPEVLPNPCQFMPGRWLNPSQEMVRDSFYFGAGSRQCIARNLASAGLWWAVETLIQSDVLRGAKVVQDKIEIV
;
A
#
# COMPACT_ATOMS: atom_id res chain seq x y z
N MET A 1 -0.74 -19.17 -8.09
CA MET A 1 -1.13 -18.67 -6.76
C MET A 1 -2.03 -17.43 -6.85
N PHE A 2 -1.61 -16.37 -7.56
CA PHE A 2 -2.37 -15.11 -7.71
C PHE A 2 -3.00 -14.94 -9.12
N ALA A 3 -3.73 -15.96 -9.58
CA ALA A 3 -4.45 -15.91 -10.85
C ALA A 3 -5.73 -15.07 -10.71
N HIS A 4 -6.10 -14.29 -11.71
CA HIS A 4 -7.25 -13.37 -11.65
C HIS A 4 -8.54 -14.06 -11.18
N GLN A 5 -8.85 -15.25 -11.69
CA GLN A 5 -10.04 -16.00 -11.29
C GLN A 5 -10.01 -16.42 -9.81
N ARG A 6 -8.85 -16.76 -9.26
CA ARG A 6 -8.73 -17.12 -7.83
C ARG A 6 -8.82 -15.90 -6.93
N ILE A 7 -8.22 -14.77 -7.36
CA ILE A 7 -8.34 -13.48 -6.68
C ILE A 7 -9.81 -13.06 -6.60
N ALA A 8 -10.54 -13.12 -7.72
CA ALA A 8 -11.97 -12.79 -7.74
C ALA A 8 -12.80 -13.69 -6.81
N LYS A 9 -12.51 -15.00 -6.77
CA LYS A 9 -13.18 -15.95 -5.85
C LYS A 9 -12.87 -15.67 -4.38
N GLY A 10 -11.71 -15.10 -4.06
CA GLY A 10 -11.32 -14.74 -2.70
C GLY A 10 -11.88 -13.39 -2.22
N LYS A 11 -12.56 -12.62 -3.08
CA LYS A 11 -13.12 -11.31 -2.72
C LYS A 11 -14.02 -11.37 -1.47
N PRO A 12 -14.95 -12.33 -1.31
CA PRO A 12 -15.81 -12.36 -0.13
C PRO A 12 -15.05 -12.49 1.19
N ASP A 13 -13.88 -13.12 1.17
CA ASP A 13 -13.03 -13.22 2.36
C ASP A 13 -12.27 -11.92 2.62
N VAL A 14 -11.78 -11.26 1.56
CA VAL A 14 -11.17 -9.93 1.66
C VAL A 14 -12.18 -8.88 2.11
N ASP A 15 -13.45 -9.00 1.72
CA ASP A 15 -14.52 -8.09 2.13
C ASP A 15 -14.68 -8.08 3.66
N LYS A 16 -14.46 -9.19 4.36
CA LYS A 16 -14.45 -9.24 5.83
C LYS A 16 -13.34 -8.36 6.44
N VAL A 17 -12.18 -8.30 5.78
CA VAL A 17 -11.06 -7.43 6.19
C VAL A 17 -11.41 -5.97 5.94
N LEU A 18 -12.05 -5.67 4.80
CA LEU A 18 -12.50 -4.32 4.44
C LEU A 18 -13.64 -3.83 5.36
N ASP A 19 -14.54 -4.71 5.78
CA ASP A 19 -15.59 -4.41 6.76
C ASP A 19 -14.98 -4.06 8.12
N ALA A 20 -13.94 -4.79 8.54
CA ALA A 20 -13.20 -4.47 9.76
C ALA A 20 -12.49 -3.11 9.65
N LEU A 21 -11.93 -2.79 8.48
CA LEU A 21 -11.32 -1.48 8.20
C LEU A 21 -12.35 -0.35 8.26
N TRP A 22 -13.51 -0.56 7.63
CA TRP A 22 -14.62 0.40 7.65
C TRP A 22 -15.15 0.63 9.07
N LEU A 23 -15.34 -0.44 9.84
CA LEU A 23 -15.77 -0.36 11.23
C LEU A 23 -14.75 0.46 12.05
N ARG A 24 -13.46 0.28 11.78
CA ARG A 24 -12.39 1.06 12.41
C ARG A 24 -12.41 2.53 12.03
N TYR A 25 -12.65 2.87 10.78
CA TYR A 25 -12.82 4.26 10.38
C TYR A 25 -14.08 4.89 10.98
N SER A 26 -15.18 4.14 11.02
CA SER A 26 -16.48 4.62 11.51
C SER A 26 -16.54 4.80 13.03
N ALA A 27 -15.83 3.95 13.79
CA ALA A 27 -15.80 4.01 15.24
C ALA A 27 -15.03 5.22 15.80
N GLY A 28 -14.22 5.90 14.98
CA GLY A 28 -13.25 6.89 15.48
C GLY A 28 -12.08 6.23 16.22
N GLY A 29 -11.05 7.01 16.57
CA GLY A 29 -9.72 6.55 16.99
C GLY A 29 -9.71 5.41 18.01
N MET A 30 -8.72 4.52 17.88
CA MET A 30 -8.47 3.49 18.90
C MET A 30 -8.01 4.13 20.21
N LYS A 31 -8.42 3.53 21.34
CA LYS A 31 -7.86 3.77 22.68
C LYS A 31 -6.38 3.38 22.84
N GLU A 32 -5.69 3.03 21.75
CA GLU A 32 -4.31 2.52 21.80
C GLU A 32 -3.24 3.60 22.01
N ALA A 33 -3.60 4.90 21.93
CA ALA A 33 -2.63 5.98 22.12
C ALA A 33 -3.19 7.25 22.77
N ASN A 34 -4.25 7.17 23.60
CA ASN A 34 -4.91 8.34 24.19
C ASN A 34 -5.38 9.42 23.18
N SER A 35 -5.47 9.08 21.89
CA SER A 35 -5.88 10.00 20.83
C SER A 35 -7.17 9.51 20.19
N ALA A 36 -8.16 10.40 20.09
CA ALA A 36 -9.43 10.13 19.43
C ALA A 36 -9.31 10.01 17.90
N ALA A 37 -8.10 10.19 17.34
CA ALA A 37 -7.83 10.18 15.91
C ALA A 37 -7.54 8.75 15.37
N VAL A 38 -7.99 8.47 14.15
CA VAL A 38 -7.68 7.21 13.46
C VAL A 38 -6.32 7.33 12.76
N ASN A 39 -5.40 6.41 13.05
CA ASN A 39 -4.11 6.31 12.37
C ASN A 39 -4.27 5.57 11.03
N VAL A 40 -4.63 6.32 9.98
CA VAL A 40 -4.82 5.83 8.60
C VAL A 40 -3.56 5.13 8.07
N LEU A 41 -2.37 5.65 8.40
CA LEU A 41 -1.10 5.08 7.91
C LEU A 41 -0.88 3.67 8.47
N ASN A 42 -1.03 3.51 9.79
CA ASN A 42 -0.86 2.20 10.43
C ASN A 42 -1.89 1.18 9.90
N LEU A 43 -3.16 1.58 9.78
CA LEU A 43 -4.19 0.72 9.21
C LEU A 43 -3.87 0.31 7.76
N SER A 44 -3.32 1.23 6.97
CA SER A 44 -2.90 0.97 5.60
C SER A 44 -1.72 -0.01 5.51
N HIS A 45 -0.84 -0.06 6.51
CA HIS A 45 0.25 -1.03 6.59
C HIS A 45 -0.21 -2.42 7.04
N ILE A 46 -1.25 -2.48 7.87
CA ILE A 46 -1.81 -3.73 8.36
C ILE A 46 -2.70 -4.40 7.31
N LEU A 47 -3.47 -3.61 6.55
CA LEU A 47 -4.44 -4.11 5.58
C LEU A 47 -3.87 -5.14 4.59
N PRO A 48 -2.69 -4.95 3.96
CA PRO A 48 -2.10 -5.95 3.07
C PRO A 48 -1.80 -7.28 3.77
N LEU A 49 -1.36 -7.25 5.04
CA LEU A 49 -1.05 -8.46 5.80
C LEU A 49 -2.32 -9.28 6.02
N ASP A 50 -3.38 -8.65 6.55
CA ASP A 50 -4.66 -9.33 6.79
C ASP A 50 -5.28 -9.82 5.47
N THR A 51 -5.20 -9.02 4.40
CA THR A 51 -5.66 -9.41 3.06
C THR A 51 -4.94 -10.65 2.53
N VAL A 52 -3.61 -10.69 2.64
CA VAL A 52 -2.81 -11.84 2.16
C VAL A 52 -3.03 -13.07 3.04
N ALA A 53 -3.10 -12.89 4.36
CA ALA A 53 -3.34 -13.98 5.30
C ALA A 53 -4.68 -14.65 5.02
N VAL A 54 -5.75 -13.86 4.89
CA VAL A 54 -7.08 -14.35 4.56
C VAL A 54 -7.10 -15.00 3.18
N TYR A 55 -6.48 -14.39 2.18
CA TYR A 55 -6.44 -14.94 0.82
C TYR A 55 -5.70 -16.30 0.73
N LEU A 56 -4.59 -16.45 1.46
CA LEU A 56 -3.74 -17.65 1.39
C LEU A 56 -4.19 -18.77 2.33
N PHE A 57 -4.60 -18.40 3.54
CA PHE A 57 -4.85 -19.35 4.64
C PHE A 57 -6.32 -19.44 5.03
N GLY A 58 -7.17 -18.53 4.56
CA GLY A 58 -8.58 -18.45 4.98
C GLY A 58 -8.78 -17.86 6.37
N GLU A 59 -7.70 -17.43 7.05
CA GLU A 59 -7.74 -16.86 8.40
C GLU A 59 -7.13 -15.46 8.42
N CYS A 60 -7.71 -14.59 9.24
CA CYS A 60 -7.26 -13.21 9.42
C CYS A 60 -6.30 -13.12 10.60
N PHE A 61 -5.24 -12.32 10.48
CA PHE A 61 -4.37 -12.02 11.62
C PHE A 61 -5.07 -11.06 12.60
N HIS A 62 -6.14 -10.39 12.17
CA HIS A 62 -6.93 -9.44 12.95
C HIS A 62 -6.08 -8.24 13.39
N GLY A 63 -5.10 -7.84 12.58
CA GLY A 63 -4.28 -6.67 12.87
C GLY A 63 -5.13 -5.39 12.92
N ILE A 64 -6.11 -5.26 12.02
CA ILE A 64 -7.02 -4.09 11.95
C ILE A 64 -7.87 -3.97 13.22
N SER A 65 -8.32 -5.09 13.79
CA SER A 65 -9.14 -5.06 15.00
C SER A 65 -8.31 -5.00 16.28
N ASN A 66 -7.11 -5.57 16.31
CA ASN A 66 -6.40 -5.74 17.57
C ASN A 66 -5.20 -4.81 17.73
N GLY A 67 -4.81 -4.04 16.70
CA GLY A 67 -3.73 -3.05 16.72
C GLY A 67 -2.32 -3.61 17.02
N ARG A 68 -2.21 -4.91 17.31
CA ARG A 68 -1.02 -5.56 17.85
C ARG A 68 0.10 -5.85 16.86
N LEU A 69 -0.04 -5.55 15.56
CA LEU A 69 1.08 -5.70 14.62
C LEU A 69 1.36 -4.40 13.88
N HIS A 70 2.41 -3.74 14.35
CA HIS A 70 3.19 -2.84 13.52
C HIS A 70 4.08 -3.69 12.61
N VAL A 71 3.59 -4.08 11.42
CA VAL A 71 4.48 -4.59 10.35
C VAL A 71 5.22 -3.43 9.67
N THR A 72 4.92 -2.19 10.07
CA THR A 72 5.53 -0.95 9.58
C THR A 72 7.07 -1.04 9.50
N GLU A 73 7.76 -1.45 10.57
CA GLU A 73 9.23 -1.54 10.57
C GLU A 73 9.76 -2.67 9.68
N PHE A 74 9.05 -3.80 9.62
CA PHE A 74 9.38 -4.91 8.71
C PHE A 74 9.16 -4.51 7.24
N ILE A 75 8.05 -3.83 6.91
CA ILE A 75 7.77 -3.32 5.56
C ILE A 75 8.80 -2.28 5.16
N HIS A 76 9.14 -1.35 6.05
CA HIS A 76 10.18 -0.33 5.76
C HIS A 76 11.53 -0.99 5.49
N SER A 77 11.90 -1.99 6.29
CA SER A 77 13.13 -2.78 6.10
C SER A 77 13.08 -3.63 4.82
N PHE A 78 11.93 -4.20 4.48
CA PHE A 78 11.71 -5.03 3.29
C PHE A 78 11.74 -4.18 2.01
N VAL A 79 11.09 -3.01 1.98
CA VAL A 79 11.15 -2.07 0.84
C VAL A 79 12.58 -1.56 0.62
N ALA A 80 13.35 -1.33 1.69
CA ALA A 80 14.76 -0.95 1.62
C ALA A 80 15.70 -2.11 1.19
N GLY A 81 15.38 -3.36 1.58
CA GLY A 81 16.28 -4.50 1.42
C GLY A 81 16.02 -5.42 0.22
N VAL A 82 14.79 -5.50 -0.29
CA VAL A 82 14.40 -6.63 -1.17
C VAL A 82 14.85 -6.50 -2.61
N ARG A 83 15.41 -5.36 -2.99
CA ARG A 83 15.94 -5.23 -4.36
C ARG A 83 17.35 -5.79 -4.54
N PHE A 84 18.11 -6.09 -3.48
CA PHE A 84 19.53 -6.44 -3.64
C PHE A 84 20.05 -7.44 -2.61
N PHE A 85 19.45 -8.64 -2.55
CA PHE A 85 19.86 -9.69 -1.61
C PHE A 85 21.30 -10.22 -1.77
N HIS A 86 22.10 -9.75 -2.74
CA HIS A 86 23.47 -10.23 -2.99
C HIS A 86 24.50 -9.17 -3.43
N LEU A 87 24.29 -7.87 -3.24
CA LEU A 87 25.30 -6.87 -3.64
C LEU A 87 26.30 -6.53 -2.52
N PRO A 88 27.62 -6.49 -2.79
CA PRO A 88 28.61 -5.95 -1.85
C PRO A 88 28.30 -4.48 -1.53
N GLY A 89 28.54 -4.03 -0.29
CA GLY A 89 28.10 -2.72 0.23
C GLY A 89 28.41 -1.50 -0.67
N ARG A 90 29.58 -1.46 -1.32
CA ARG A 90 29.94 -0.39 -2.27
C ARG A 90 29.09 -0.35 -3.55
N PHE A 91 28.54 -1.48 -3.97
CA PHE A 91 27.63 -1.57 -5.11
C PHE A 91 26.18 -1.32 -4.69
N TYR A 92 25.81 -1.65 -3.45
CA TYR A 92 24.49 -1.29 -2.90
C TYR A 92 24.30 0.23 -2.90
N ASP A 93 25.26 0.99 -2.35
CA ASP A 93 25.18 2.47 -2.29
C ASP A 93 25.14 3.12 -3.67
N PHE A 94 25.85 2.53 -4.64
CA PHE A 94 25.83 2.99 -6.03
C PHE A 94 24.49 2.67 -6.70
N VAL A 95 23.99 1.45 -6.56
CA VAL A 95 22.76 0.99 -7.22
C VAL A 95 21.51 1.64 -6.61
N ASP A 96 21.47 1.85 -5.29
CA ASP A 96 20.38 2.59 -4.64
C ASP A 96 20.30 4.05 -5.13
N LYS A 97 21.46 4.72 -5.24
CA LYS A 97 21.58 6.07 -5.82
C LYS A 97 21.31 6.12 -7.33
N SER A 98 21.51 5.02 -8.06
CA SER A 98 21.41 4.97 -9.53
C SER A 98 20.10 4.37 -10.05
N ALA A 99 19.37 3.57 -9.27
CA ALA A 99 18.32 2.69 -9.77
C ALA A 99 17.01 2.71 -8.94
N GLY A 100 16.79 3.74 -8.13
CA GLY A 100 15.57 3.83 -7.34
C GLY A 100 14.32 3.95 -8.23
N ALA A 101 13.34 3.06 -8.04
CA ALA A 101 11.97 3.30 -8.52
C ALA A 101 11.48 4.70 -8.13
N PHE A 102 11.93 5.21 -6.98
CA PHE A 102 11.71 6.58 -6.56
C PHE A 102 12.17 7.62 -7.60
N MET A 103 13.37 7.48 -8.17
CA MET A 103 13.92 8.44 -9.16
C MET A 103 13.12 8.43 -10.45
N LEU A 104 12.71 7.27 -10.94
CA LEU A 104 11.91 7.16 -12.16
C LEU A 104 10.46 7.63 -11.93
N HIS A 105 9.87 7.29 -10.79
CA HIS A 105 8.54 7.76 -10.39
C HIS A 105 8.51 9.26 -10.03
N HIS A 106 9.67 9.91 -9.92
CA HIS A 106 9.78 11.35 -9.69
C HIS A 106 10.60 12.07 -10.78
N ASN A 107 10.79 11.46 -11.94
CA ASN A 107 11.50 12.10 -13.05
C ASN A 107 10.62 13.25 -13.62
N PRO A 108 11.00 14.53 -13.45
CA PRO A 108 10.19 15.64 -13.93
C PRO A 108 10.12 15.73 -15.46
N GLU A 109 11.05 15.10 -16.19
CA GLU A 109 11.03 15.04 -17.65
C GLU A 109 9.88 14.15 -18.18
N VAL A 110 9.48 13.15 -17.39
CA VAL A 110 8.44 12.17 -17.76
C VAL A 110 7.14 12.41 -17.00
N LEU A 111 7.22 12.83 -15.73
CA LEU A 111 6.09 13.03 -14.83
C LEU A 111 6.00 14.52 -14.45
N PRO A 112 5.10 15.31 -15.09
CA PRO A 112 4.96 16.73 -14.77
C PRO A 112 4.61 16.93 -13.29
N ASN A 113 5.23 17.83 -12.53
CA ASN A 113 4.94 18.01 -11.08
C ASN A 113 4.94 16.68 -10.28
N PRO A 114 6.06 15.94 -10.24
CA PRO A 114 6.09 14.56 -9.73
C PRO A 114 5.76 14.47 -8.23
N CYS A 115 6.06 15.52 -7.46
CA CYS A 115 5.81 15.57 -6.02
C CYS A 115 4.37 15.98 -5.65
N GLN A 116 3.50 16.25 -6.62
CA GLN A 116 2.10 16.62 -6.39
C GLN A 116 1.17 15.42 -6.63
N PHE A 117 0.27 15.17 -5.67
CA PHE A 117 -0.80 14.20 -5.85
C PHE A 117 -1.81 14.70 -6.89
N MET A 118 -1.66 14.20 -8.12
CA MET A 118 -2.47 14.65 -9.27
C MET A 118 -3.03 13.44 -10.04
N PRO A 119 -4.11 12.80 -9.55
CA PRO A 119 -4.67 11.57 -10.15
C PRO A 119 -5.04 11.74 -11.63
N GLY A 120 -5.52 12.92 -12.02
CA GLY A 120 -5.93 13.24 -13.39
C GLY A 120 -4.83 13.06 -14.45
N ARG A 121 -3.55 13.03 -14.06
CA ARG A 121 -2.43 12.76 -15.00
C ARG A 121 -2.52 11.39 -15.67
N TRP A 122 -3.20 10.44 -15.04
CA TRP A 122 -3.31 9.06 -15.51
C TRP A 122 -4.53 8.84 -16.41
N LEU A 123 -5.32 9.88 -16.73
CA LEU A 123 -6.44 9.78 -17.66
C LEU A 123 -5.96 9.57 -19.11
N ASN A 124 -4.86 10.20 -19.51
CA ASN A 124 -4.24 10.07 -20.83
C ASN A 124 -2.70 10.05 -20.70
N PRO A 125 -2.11 8.97 -20.15
CA PRO A 125 -0.67 8.92 -19.89
C PRO A 125 0.13 8.74 -21.18
N SER A 126 1.34 9.32 -21.24
CA SER A 126 2.29 9.02 -22.31
C SER A 126 2.88 7.61 -22.16
N GLN A 127 3.46 7.06 -23.23
CA GLN A 127 4.12 5.75 -23.16
C GLN A 127 5.30 5.76 -22.18
N GLU A 128 6.00 6.89 -22.06
CA GLU A 128 7.10 7.05 -21.11
C GLU A 128 6.59 7.05 -19.66
N MET A 129 5.46 7.70 -19.40
CA MET A 129 4.81 7.66 -18.08
C MET A 129 4.40 6.23 -17.70
N VAL A 130 3.89 5.45 -18.65
CA VAL A 130 3.53 4.04 -18.42
C VAL A 130 4.79 3.20 -18.16
N ARG A 131 5.86 3.40 -18.92
CA ARG A 131 7.16 2.73 -18.74
C ARG A 131 7.75 3.00 -17.35
N ASP A 132 7.72 4.25 -16.91
CA ASP A 132 8.33 4.68 -15.65
C ASP A 132 7.42 4.45 -14.43
N SER A 133 6.20 3.93 -14.65
CA SER A 133 5.26 3.54 -13.60
C SER A 133 5.38 2.04 -13.27
N PHE A 134 6.41 1.65 -12.51
CA PHE A 134 6.72 0.25 -12.17
C PHE A 134 6.72 -0.02 -10.66
N TYR A 135 5.64 0.37 -9.99
CA TYR A 135 5.44 0.20 -8.54
C TYR A 135 5.59 -1.25 -8.04
N PHE A 136 5.28 -2.25 -8.89
CA PHE A 136 5.47 -3.67 -8.60
C PHE A 136 6.75 -4.27 -9.19
N GLY A 137 7.67 -3.45 -9.71
CA GLY A 137 8.80 -3.92 -10.51
C GLY A 137 8.38 -4.34 -11.94
N ALA A 138 9.36 -4.73 -12.74
CA ALA A 138 9.16 -5.09 -14.14
C ALA A 138 9.90 -6.41 -14.49
N GLY A 139 9.50 -7.02 -15.62
CA GLY A 139 10.13 -8.23 -16.15
C GLY A 139 9.93 -9.47 -15.28
N SER A 140 10.89 -10.39 -15.31
CA SER A 140 10.81 -11.70 -14.62
C SER A 140 10.93 -11.61 -13.09
N ARG A 141 11.37 -10.46 -12.56
CA ARG A 141 11.55 -10.20 -11.12
C ARG A 141 10.47 -9.27 -10.53
N GLN A 142 9.41 -8.99 -11.28
CA GLN A 142 8.27 -8.24 -10.76
C GLN A 142 7.59 -8.98 -9.60
N CYS A 143 6.93 -8.22 -8.73
CA CYS A 143 6.17 -8.74 -7.60
C CYS A 143 5.16 -9.80 -8.05
N ILE A 144 5.32 -11.02 -7.52
CA ILE A 144 4.43 -12.14 -7.81
C ILE A 144 2.98 -11.87 -7.39
N ALA A 145 2.78 -11.03 -6.38
CA ALA A 145 1.48 -10.68 -5.81
C ALA A 145 0.87 -9.40 -6.42
N ARG A 146 1.43 -8.83 -7.49
CA ARG A 146 0.95 -7.56 -8.08
C ARG A 146 -0.55 -7.55 -8.35
N ASN A 147 -1.10 -8.68 -8.82
CA ASN A 147 -2.51 -8.76 -9.19
C ASN A 147 -3.41 -8.73 -7.95
N LEU A 148 -2.98 -9.40 -6.88
CA LEU A 148 -3.71 -9.37 -5.60
C LEU A 148 -3.60 -8.00 -4.95
N ALA A 149 -2.41 -7.40 -4.95
CA ALA A 149 -2.18 -6.07 -4.40
C ALA A 149 -3.00 -4.99 -5.15
N SER A 150 -3.00 -5.02 -6.49
CA SER A 150 -3.85 -4.13 -7.30
C SER A 150 -5.34 -4.33 -6.98
N ALA A 151 -5.82 -5.57 -6.95
CA ALA A 151 -7.23 -5.85 -6.65
C ALA A 151 -7.62 -5.36 -5.24
N GLY A 152 -6.78 -5.65 -4.24
CA GLY A 152 -6.98 -5.19 -2.87
C GLY A 152 -7.01 -3.67 -2.75
N LEU A 153 -6.12 -2.97 -3.47
CA LEU A 153 -6.14 -1.50 -3.51
C LEU A 153 -7.44 -0.97 -4.13
N TRP A 154 -7.89 -1.54 -5.25
CA TRP A 154 -9.15 -1.14 -5.89
C TRP A 154 -10.35 -1.37 -4.97
N TRP A 155 -10.44 -2.55 -4.35
CA TRP A 155 -11.53 -2.86 -3.42
C TRP A 155 -11.51 -1.97 -2.17
N ALA A 156 -10.34 -1.71 -1.59
CA ALA A 156 -10.23 -0.82 -0.45
C ALA A 156 -10.66 0.61 -0.79
N VAL A 157 -10.23 1.14 -1.94
CA VAL A 157 -10.66 2.46 -2.42
C VAL A 157 -12.16 2.49 -2.71
N GLU A 158 -12.70 1.46 -3.35
CA GLU A 158 -14.13 1.30 -3.59
C GLU A 158 -14.93 1.33 -2.28
N THR A 159 -14.55 0.53 -1.29
CA THR A 159 -15.20 0.51 0.03
C THR A 159 -15.14 1.87 0.71
N LEU A 160 -14.00 2.56 0.66
CA LEU A 160 -13.87 3.90 1.26
C LEU A 160 -14.78 4.93 0.59
N ILE A 161 -14.90 4.88 -0.74
CA ILE A 161 -15.76 5.81 -1.49
C ILE A 161 -17.23 5.48 -1.24
N GLN A 162 -17.63 4.20 -1.33
CA GLN A 162 -19.02 3.77 -1.19
C GLN A 162 -19.54 3.99 0.23
N SER A 163 -18.69 3.79 1.23
CA SER A 163 -19.06 4.01 2.64
C SER A 163 -19.10 5.47 3.05
N ASP A 164 -18.45 6.35 2.29
CA ASP A 164 -18.38 7.79 2.57
C ASP A 164 -17.84 8.11 3.98
N VAL A 165 -17.09 7.16 4.57
CA VAL A 165 -16.64 7.21 5.98
C VAL A 165 -15.67 8.35 6.26
N LEU A 166 -15.05 8.89 5.22
CA LEU A 166 -14.12 10.03 5.30
C LEU A 166 -14.83 11.39 5.17
N ARG A 167 -16.16 11.43 5.00
CA ARG A 167 -16.89 12.70 4.87
C ARG A 167 -16.74 13.55 6.12
N GLY A 168 -16.17 14.75 5.95
CA GLY A 168 -15.93 15.69 7.05
C GLY A 168 -14.71 15.34 7.91
N ALA A 169 -13.92 14.32 7.55
CA ALA A 169 -12.67 14.02 8.22
C ALA A 169 -11.70 15.21 8.13
N LYS A 170 -10.95 15.44 9.21
CA LYS A 170 -9.93 16.49 9.29
C LYS A 170 -8.58 15.86 9.58
N VAL A 171 -7.55 16.45 8.98
CA VAL A 171 -6.17 16.12 9.31
C VAL A 171 -5.90 16.58 10.74
N VAL A 172 -5.37 15.68 11.57
CA VAL A 172 -5.12 15.93 13.00
C VAL A 172 -3.69 16.43 13.25
N GLN A 173 -2.78 16.24 12.29
CA GLN A 173 -1.38 16.63 12.39
C GLN A 173 -0.84 17.09 11.04
N ASP A 174 -0.01 18.13 11.03
CA ASP A 174 0.54 18.71 9.78
C ASP A 174 1.61 17.83 9.12
N LYS A 175 2.26 16.97 9.92
CA LYS A 175 3.30 16.06 9.46
C LYS A 175 3.09 14.67 10.03
N ILE A 176 3.33 13.67 9.19
CA ILE A 176 3.35 12.27 9.59
C ILE A 176 4.75 11.97 10.15
N GLU A 177 4.81 11.60 11.43
CA GLU A 177 6.00 10.99 12.02
C GLU A 177 6.00 9.51 11.66
N ILE A 178 6.99 9.10 10.86
CA ILE A 178 7.23 7.71 10.53
C ILE A 178 8.19 7.20 11.60
N VAL A 179 7.66 6.57 12.64
CA VAL A 179 8.42 5.89 13.71
C VAL A 179 8.82 4.51 13.25
#